data_AF-A0A383DVW7-F1
#
_entry.id   AF-A0A383DVW7-F1
#
_cell.length_a   1.000
_cell.length_b   1.000
_cell.length_c   1.000
_cell.angle_alpha   90.00
_cell.angle_beta   90.00
_cell.angle_gamma   90.00
#
_symmetry.space_group_name_H-M   'P 1'
#
loop_
_entity.id
_entity.type
_entity.pdbx_description
1 polymer ?
#
loop_
_entity_poly.entity_id
_entity_poly.type
_entity_poly.pdbx_seq_one_letter_code
_entity_poly.pdbx_strand_id
1 'polypeptide(L)'
;MLNNFRDSLQPHLEKIGRGFSSTGISPNGWSAIGLGFAITSALIYGSNMEFALVVGGIILLIAGFFDIVDGQVARVSQKVTKSGGFLDSVFDKI
;
A
#
# COMPACT_ATOMS: atom_id res chain seq x y z
N MET A 1 -13.75 12.51 -15.38
CA MET A 1 -13.89 11.04 -15.44
C MET A 1 -13.06 10.32 -14.38
N LEU A 2 -11.79 10.69 -14.13
CA LEU A 2 -10.95 10.05 -13.09
C LEU A 2 -11.45 10.28 -11.64
N ASN A 3 -12.03 11.45 -11.33
CA ASN A 3 -12.58 11.72 -9.99
C ASN A 3 -13.75 10.78 -9.63
N ASN A 4 -14.66 10.51 -10.57
CA ASN A 4 -15.83 9.66 -10.29
C ASN A 4 -15.45 8.20 -9.98
N PHE A 5 -14.39 7.67 -10.60
CA PHE A 5 -13.87 6.33 -10.28
C PHE A 5 -13.16 6.31 -8.92
N ARG A 6 -12.39 7.36 -8.62
CA ARG A 6 -11.74 7.55 -7.33
C ARG A 6 -12.79 7.61 -6.22
N ASP A 7 -13.85 8.39 -6.39
CA ASP A 7 -14.95 8.55 -5.43
C ASP A 7 -15.73 7.25 -5.21
N SER A 8 -15.82 6.37 -6.20
CA SER A 8 -16.49 5.06 -6.06
C SER A 8 -15.63 4.01 -5.34
N LEU A 9 -14.31 4.06 -5.52
CA LEU A 9 -13.36 3.11 -4.90
C LEU A 9 -12.96 3.54 -3.49
N GLN A 10 -12.92 4.84 -3.24
CA GLN A 10 -12.55 5.42 -1.96
C GLN A 10 -13.35 4.89 -0.75
N PRO A 11 -14.69 4.75 -0.78
CA PRO A 11 -15.43 4.22 0.38
C PRO A 11 -15.14 2.74 0.66
N HIS A 12 -14.80 1.94 -0.36
CA HIS A 12 -14.40 0.55 -0.17
C HIS A 12 -12.99 0.46 0.43
N LEU A 13 -12.06 1.23 -0.13
CA LEU A 13 -10.68 1.35 0.34
C LEU A 13 -10.61 1.91 1.77
N GLU A 14 -11.46 2.88 2.12
CA GLU A 14 -11.55 3.42 3.47
C GLU A 14 -12.15 2.42 4.47
N LYS A 15 -13.14 1.61 4.07
CA LYS A 15 -13.64 0.51 4.93
C LYS A 15 -12.55 -0.51 5.22
N ILE A 16 -11.79 -0.89 4.20
CA ILE A 16 -10.63 -1.78 4.32
C ILE A 16 -9.59 -1.15 5.26
N GLY A 17 -9.20 0.10 5.01
CA GLY A 17 -8.25 0.84 5.84
C GLY A 17 -8.70 1.03 7.29
N ARG A 18 -10.00 1.24 7.55
CA ARG A 18 -10.58 1.29 8.91
C ARG A 18 -10.52 -0.06 9.61
N GLY A 19 -10.85 -1.14 8.91
CA GLY A 19 -10.73 -2.50 9.42
C GLY A 19 -9.29 -2.81 9.82
N PHE A 20 -8.33 -2.53 8.93
CA PHE A 20 -6.91 -2.75 9.19
C PHE A 20 -6.29 -1.76 10.19
N SER A 21 -6.83 -0.54 10.32
CA SER A 21 -6.43 0.43 11.37
C SER A 21 -6.85 -0.05 12.76
N SER A 22 -7.98 -0.74 12.87
CA SER A 22 -8.49 -1.26 14.15
C SER A 22 -7.66 -2.39 14.75
N THR A 23 -6.71 -2.98 14.01
CA THR A 23 -5.80 -4.01 14.51
C THR A 23 -4.69 -3.46 15.42
N GLY A 24 -4.53 -2.13 15.50
CA GLY A 24 -3.50 -1.47 16.31
C GLY A 24 -2.09 -1.47 15.69
N ILE A 25 -1.92 -2.06 14.50
CA ILE A 25 -0.64 -2.04 13.76
C ILE A 25 -0.42 -0.64 13.18
N SER A 26 0.76 -0.07 13.39
CA SER A 26 1.11 1.24 12.84
C SER A 26 1.20 1.19 11.29
N PRO A 27 0.95 2.30 10.57
CA PRO A 27 1.08 2.31 9.11
C PRO A 27 2.45 1.79 8.63
N ASN A 28 3.53 2.17 9.31
CA ASN A 28 4.88 1.70 9.02
C ASN A 28 5.05 0.17 9.21
N GLY A 29 4.26 -0.43 10.11
CA GLY A 29 4.23 -1.89 10.29
C GLY A 29 3.61 -2.59 9.08
N TRP A 30 2.56 -2.02 8.49
CA TRP A 30 1.98 -2.52 7.25
C TRP A 30 2.92 -2.38 6.06
N SER A 31 3.63 -1.26 5.95
CA SER A 31 4.69 -1.10 4.94
C SER A 31 5.82 -2.10 5.11
N ALA A 32 6.23 -2.41 6.34
CA ALA A 32 7.24 -3.43 6.60
C ALA A 32 6.78 -4.84 6.17
N ILE A 33 5.49 -5.16 6.36
CA ILE A 33 4.90 -6.42 5.90
C ILE A 33 4.91 -6.48 4.37
N GLY A 34 4.44 -5.42 3.69
CA GLY A 34 4.47 -5.33 2.23
C GLY A 34 5.89 -5.46 1.66
N LEU A 35 6.86 -4.79 2.30
CA LEU A 35 8.27 -4.89 1.94
C LEU A 35 8.82 -6.31 2.13
N GLY A 36 8.44 -7.00 3.21
CA GLY A 36 8.80 -8.40 3.44
C GLY A 36 8.30 -9.33 2.34
N PHE A 37 7.06 -9.13 1.87
CA PHE A 37 6.51 -9.87 0.73
C PHE A 37 7.24 -9.51 -0.57
N ALA A 38 7.56 -8.24 -0.81
CA ALA A 38 8.31 -7.82 -2.00
C ALA A 38 9.72 -8.44 -2.06
N ILE A 39 10.43 -8.48 -0.93
CA ILE A 39 11.74 -9.14 -0.82
C ILE A 39 11.60 -10.65 -1.06
N THR A 40 10.58 -11.28 -0.47
CA THR A 40 10.31 -12.71 -0.68
C THR A 40 10.03 -13.02 -2.15
N SER A 41 9.22 -12.18 -2.80
CA SER A 41 8.95 -12.28 -4.24
C SER A 41 10.25 -12.16 -5.06
N ALA A 42 11.11 -11.19 -4.75
CA ALA A 42 12.40 -11.00 -5.42
C ALA A 42 13.32 -12.22 -5.26
N LEU A 43 13.37 -12.84 -4.07
CA LEU A 43 14.14 -14.06 -3.84
C LEU A 43 13.60 -15.24 -4.65
N ILE A 44 12.28 -15.37 -4.77
CA ILE A 44 11.66 -16.43 -5.58
C ILE A 44 11.95 -16.21 -7.06
N TYR A 45 11.89 -14.98 -7.56
CA TYR A 45 12.29 -14.66 -8.94
C TYR A 45 13.76 -15.03 -9.22
N GLY A 46 14.65 -14.88 -8.23
CA GLY A 46 16.04 -15.30 -8.33
C GLY A 46 16.28 -16.80 -8.14
N SER A 47 15.25 -17.57 -7.79
CA SER A 47 15.34 -19.02 -7.63
C SER A 47 15.13 -19.76 -8.96
N ASN A 48 15.92 -20.80 -9.22
CA ASN A 48 15.80 -21.65 -10.41
C ASN A 48 14.62 -22.64 -10.32
N MET A 49 13.47 -22.22 -9.76
CA MET A 49 12.27 -23.05 -9.71
C MET A 49 11.48 -22.91 -11.01
N GLU A 50 10.90 -24.02 -11.49
CA GLU A 50 10.13 -24.05 -12.75
C GLU A 50 8.96 -23.06 -12.78
N PHE A 51 8.34 -22.83 -11.61
CA PHE A 51 7.22 -21.89 -11.44
C PHE A 51 7.61 -20.61 -10.68
N ALA A 52 8.90 -20.31 -10.55
CA ALA A 52 9.42 -19.13 -9.85
C ALA A 52 8.74 -17.82 -10.32
N LEU A 53 8.57 -17.65 -11.63
CA LEU A 53 7.95 -16.46 -12.21
C LEU A 53 6.49 -16.28 -11.76
N VAL A 54 5.72 -17.37 -11.75
CA VAL A 54 4.29 -17.33 -11.40
C VAL A 54 4.13 -17.12 -9.90
N VAL A 55 4.85 -17.88 -9.09
CA VAL A 55 4.78 -17.78 -7.62
C VAL A 55 5.30 -16.43 -7.15
N GLY A 56 6.45 -15.98 -7.67
CA GLY A 56 7.00 -14.66 -7.42
C GLY A 56 6.03 -13.55 -7.80
N GLY A 57 5.37 -13.66 -8.95
CA GLY A 57 4.35 -12.71 -9.40
C GLY A 57 3.12 -12.64 -8.48
N ILE A 58 2.61 -13.79 -8.03
CA ILE A 58 1.49 -13.83 -7.08
C ILE A 58 1.89 -13.14 -5.76
N ILE A 59 3.08 -13.42 -5.24
CA ILE A 59 3.55 -12.78 -3.99
C ILE A 59 3.79 -11.28 -4.20
N LEU A 60 4.26 -10.85 -5.37
CA LEU A 60 4.43 -9.44 -5.69
C LEU A 60 3.10 -8.69 -5.70
N LEU A 61 2.06 -9.30 -6.26
CA LEU A 61 0.70 -8.73 -6.25
C LEU A 61 0.17 -8.60 -4.83
N ILE A 62 0.44 -9.59 -3.97
CA ILE A 62 0.10 -9.54 -2.55
C ILE A 62 0.86 -8.39 -1.86
N ALA A 63 2.16 -8.22 -2.15
CA ALA A 63 2.95 -7.10 -1.63
C ALA A 63 2.35 -5.75 -2.03
N GLY A 64 2.00 -5.57 -3.31
CA GLY A 64 1.37 -4.34 -3.81
C GLY A 64 -0.01 -4.08 -3.22
N PHE A 65 -0.78 -5.13 -2.89
CA PHE A 65 -2.03 -4.96 -2.15
C PHE A 65 -1.79 -4.39 -0.75
N PHE A 66 -0.78 -4.87 -0.02
CA PHE A 66 -0.47 -4.35 1.31
C PHE A 66 0.04 -2.90 1.29
N ASP A 67 0.74 -2.49 0.23
CA ASP A 67 1.15 -1.09 0.00
C ASP A 67 -0.08 -0.16 -0.17
N ILE A 68 -1.12 -0.62 -0.87
CA ILE A 68 -2.38 0.15 -0.95
C ILE A 68 -3.05 0.22 0.42
N VAL A 69 -3.07 -0.89 1.16
CA VAL A 69 -3.67 -0.95 2.50
C VAL A 69 -2.95 -0.05 3.48
N ASP A 70 -1.61 -0.03 3.50
CA ASP A 70 -0.85 0.82 4.41
C ASP A 70 -1.14 2.32 4.18
N GLY A 71 -1.29 2.73 2.91
CA GLY A 71 -1.60 4.09 2.52
C GLY A 71 -3.01 4.48 2.95
N GLN A 72 -3.97 3.56 2.84
CA GLN A 72 -5.32 3.80 3.36
C GLN A 72 -5.36 3.81 4.90
N VAL A 73 -4.61 2.93 5.57
CA VAL A 73 -4.48 2.91 7.04
C VAL A 73 -3.84 4.20 7.54
N ALA A 74 -2.80 4.71 6.86
CA ALA A 74 -2.20 6.01 7.16
C ALA A 74 -3.21 7.16 7.00
N ARG A 75 -4.01 7.11 5.93
CA ARG A 75 -5.06 8.09 5.61
C ARG A 75 -6.18 8.13 6.64
N VAL A 76 -6.70 6.95 7.00
CA VAL A 76 -7.76 6.77 7.99
C VAL A 76 -7.28 7.09 9.41
N SER A 77 -6.06 6.67 9.77
CA SER A 77 -5.51 6.90 11.11
C SER A 77 -5.11 8.36 11.36
N GLN A 78 -5.39 9.28 10.42
CA GLN A 78 -4.99 10.69 10.46
C GLN A 78 -3.48 10.88 10.71
N LYS A 79 -2.68 9.84 10.47
CA LYS A 79 -1.22 9.83 10.52
C LYS A 79 -0.61 10.24 9.17
N VAL A 80 -1.43 10.75 8.25
CA VAL A 80 -0.92 11.60 7.16
C VAL A 80 -0.36 12.83 7.83
N THR A 81 0.95 12.82 8.05
CA THR A 81 1.64 13.99 8.59
C THR A 81 1.35 15.18 7.69
N LYS A 82 1.00 16.33 8.29
CA LYS A 82 0.77 17.61 7.59
C LYS A 82 1.92 18.00 6.64
N SER A 83 3.10 17.42 6.79
CA SER A 83 4.24 17.56 5.87
C SER A 83 3.96 17.12 4.43
N GLY A 84 3.13 16.09 4.20
CA GLY A 84 2.85 15.62 2.83
C GLY A 84 2.05 16.63 2.01
N GLY A 85 0.96 17.17 2.58
CA GLY A 85 0.15 18.20 1.92
C GLY A 85 0.83 19.57 1.84
N PHE A 86 1.77 19.86 2.75
CA PHE A 86 2.56 21.09 2.71
C PHE A 86 3.61 21.06 1.59
N LEU A 87 4.32 19.94 1.40
CA LEU A 87 5.23 19.78 0.26
C LEU A 87 4.48 19.85 -1.07
N ASP A 88 3.31 19.21 -1.17
CA ASP A 88 2.45 19.24 -2.36
C ASP A 88 2.01 20.68 -2.70
N SER A 89 1.61 21.47 -1.69
CA SER A 89 1.21 22.87 -1.87
C SER A 89 2.37 23.84 -2.17
N VAL A 90 3.61 23.49 -1.79
CA VAL A 90 4.80 24.30 -2.08
C VAL A 90 5.30 24.01 -3.50
N PHE A 91 5.30 22.74 -3.93
CA PHE A 91 5.67 22.39 -5.30
C PHE A 91 4.63 22.80 -6.33
N ASP A 92 3.33 22.82 -6.00
CA ASP A 92 2.27 23.35 -6.90
C ASP A 92 2.37 24.87 -7.16
N LYS A 93 3.22 25.58 -6.42
CA LYS A 93 3.39 27.04 -6.53
C LYS A 93 4.69 27.49 -7.20
N ILE A 94 5.56 26.58 -7.62
CA ILE A 94 6.81 26.88 -8.34
C ILE A 94 6.65 26.48 -9.80
#